data_AF-A0A9Q4A9L8-F1
#
_entry.id   AF-A0A9Q4A9L8-F1
#
_cell.length_a   1.000
_cell.length_b   1.000
_cell.length_c   1.000
_cell.angle_alpha   90.00
_cell.angle_beta   90.00
_cell.angle_gamma   90.00
#
_symmetry.space_group_name_H-M   'P 1'
#
loop_
_entity.id
_entity.type
_entity.pdbx_description
1 polymer ?
#
loop_
_entity_poly.entity_id
_entity_poly.type
_entity_poly.pdbx_seq_one_letter_code
_entity_poly.pdbx_strand_id
1 'polypeptide(L)'
;LLALDPKGKSLHLYQQQGQSESWTPVADLSLMNLKKPEGLSAREDKTGVQLLVNDNDGERLYQGELSWTPQPVAIAAPLPSVMPLSQSQPVGRQGDAADDPAIWVNPQNPALSRVLGTNKKQGLLTYDLSGKQLQELPVGRLNNVDVRPGFMLGKHKVDLAVASNRDRNSLSLFSIDRSSGVVREAGEIPTPLAEIYGVCLFKPASG
;
A
#
# COMPACT_ATOMS: atom_id res chain seq x y z
N LEU A 1 5.56 30.43 -7.08
CA LEU A 1 6.99 30.19 -7.35
C LEU A 1 7.56 31.41 -8.06
N LEU A 2 8.74 31.86 -7.63
CA LEU A 2 9.56 32.85 -8.32
C LEU A 2 10.78 32.13 -8.89
N ALA A 3 11.05 32.29 -10.19
CA ALA A 3 12.19 31.68 -10.86
C ALA A 3 13.04 32.77 -11.53
N LEU A 4 14.28 32.93 -11.06
CA LEU A 4 15.24 33.86 -11.62
C LEU A 4 15.94 33.20 -12.82
N ASP A 5 15.95 33.87 -13.98
CA ASP A 5 16.78 33.53 -15.14
C ASP A 5 17.92 34.56 -15.27
N PRO A 6 19.13 34.22 -14.79
CA PRO A 6 20.29 35.09 -14.87
C PRO A 6 20.72 35.43 -16.29
N LYS A 7 20.54 34.50 -17.25
CA LYS A 7 20.99 34.66 -18.63
C LYS A 7 20.01 35.50 -19.43
N GLY A 8 18.72 35.21 -19.30
CA GLY A 8 17.63 36.00 -19.90
C GLY A 8 17.40 37.34 -19.21
N LYS A 9 17.99 37.54 -18.02
CA LYS A 9 17.77 38.71 -17.15
C LYS A 9 16.28 38.92 -16.91
N SER A 10 15.61 37.88 -16.43
CA SER A 10 14.19 37.88 -16.15
C SER A 10 13.89 37.22 -14.81
N LEU A 11 12.80 37.66 -14.19
CA LEU A 11 12.19 36.99 -13.05
C LEU A 11 10.79 36.51 -13.48
N HIS A 12 10.61 35.19 -13.46
CA HIS A 12 9.38 34.52 -13.87
C HIS A 12 8.52 34.20 -12.63
N LEU A 13 7.23 34.53 -12.71
CA LEU A 13 6.25 34.24 -11.67
C LEU A 13 5.39 33.07 -12.14
N TYR A 14 5.31 32.02 -11.33
CA TYR A 14 4.40 30.89 -11.55
C TYR A 14 3.43 30.73 -10.38
N GLN A 15 2.18 30.46 -10.70
CA GLN A 15 1.13 30.12 -9.75
C GLN A 15 0.64 28.71 -10.06
N GLN A 16 0.49 27.92 -9.01
CA GLN A 16 -0.09 26.59 -9.13
C GLN A 16 -1.62 26.74 -9.18
N GLN A 17 -2.26 26.09 -10.17
CA GLN A 17 -3.71 26.15 -10.37
C GLN A 17 -4.38 24.85 -9.91
N GLY A 18 -5.38 24.98 -9.03
CA GLY A 18 -6.23 23.88 -8.60
C GLY A 18 -5.51 22.74 -7.87
N GLN A 19 -6.15 21.57 -7.82
CA GLN A 19 -5.60 20.34 -7.21
C GLN A 19 -4.62 19.59 -8.12
N SER A 20 -4.43 20.02 -9.38
CA SER A 20 -3.69 19.28 -10.40
C SER A 20 -2.16 19.45 -10.32
N GLU A 21 -1.66 20.08 -9.27
CA GLU A 21 -0.25 20.43 -9.03
C GLU A 21 0.46 21.20 -10.16
N SER A 22 -0.25 21.60 -11.23
CA SER A 22 0.34 22.23 -12.41
C SER A 22 0.72 23.69 -12.17
N TRP A 23 1.95 24.06 -12.56
CA TRP A 23 2.46 25.44 -12.50
C TRP A 23 2.19 26.17 -13.80
N THR A 24 1.50 27.30 -13.74
CA THR A 24 1.25 28.17 -14.89
C THR A 24 2.01 29.48 -14.75
N PRO A 25 2.64 29.99 -15.83
CA PRO A 25 3.25 31.31 -15.82
C PRO A 25 2.19 32.39 -15.61
N VAL A 26 2.47 33.35 -14.76
CA VAL A 26 1.56 34.45 -14.39
C VAL A 26 2.09 35.79 -14.87
N ALA A 27 3.40 36.00 -14.77
CA ALA A 27 4.05 37.22 -15.24
C ALA A 27 5.55 37.00 -15.42
N ASP A 28 6.16 37.87 -16.21
CA ASP A 28 7.61 37.94 -16.42
C ASP A 28 8.06 39.38 -16.17
N LEU A 29 9.09 39.54 -15.35
CA LEU A 29 9.66 40.84 -15.01
C LEU A 29 11.06 40.94 -15.59
N SER A 30 11.28 41.99 -16.37
CA SER A 30 12.59 42.27 -16.95
C SER A 30 13.55 42.80 -15.89
N LEU A 31 14.74 42.21 -15.85
CA LEU A 31 15.89 42.61 -15.06
C LEU A 31 17.04 43.09 -15.95
N MET A 32 16.75 43.55 -17.17
CA MET A 32 17.77 43.93 -18.16
C MET A 32 18.77 45.01 -17.66
N ASN A 33 18.36 45.80 -16.67
CA ASN A 33 19.20 46.81 -16.02
C ASN A 33 20.24 46.22 -15.04
N LEU A 34 20.14 44.93 -14.71
CA LEU A 34 21.09 44.21 -13.87
C LEU A 34 22.20 43.59 -14.73
N LYS A 35 23.40 43.44 -14.16
CA LYS A 35 24.54 42.88 -14.91
C LYS A 35 24.46 41.36 -14.99
N LYS A 36 24.31 40.71 -13.83
CA LYS A 36 24.34 39.26 -13.60
C LYS A 36 23.53 38.94 -12.33
N PRO A 37 22.18 38.88 -12.42
CA PRO A 37 21.34 38.58 -11.26
C PRO A 37 21.43 37.09 -10.91
N GLU A 38 21.96 36.75 -9.73
CA GLU A 38 22.29 35.35 -9.37
C GLU A 38 21.69 34.87 -8.06
N GLY A 39 21.23 35.79 -7.20
CA GLY A 39 20.54 35.44 -5.97
C GLY A 39 19.17 36.10 -5.90
N LEU A 40 18.17 35.36 -5.42
CA LEU A 40 16.84 35.86 -5.14
C LEU A 40 16.46 35.47 -3.72
N SER A 41 16.07 36.46 -2.92
CA SER A 41 15.36 36.23 -1.66
C SER A 41 14.02 36.92 -1.75
N ALA A 42 12.99 36.25 -1.24
CA ALA A 42 11.62 36.74 -1.29
C ALA A 42 10.98 36.59 0.09
N ARG A 43 10.19 37.59 0.47
CA ARG A 43 9.41 37.58 1.70
C ARG A 43 8.02 38.13 1.40
N GLU A 44 7.00 37.37 1.76
CA GLU A 44 5.62 37.84 1.72
C GLU A 44 5.34 38.85 2.85
N ASP A 45 4.59 39.90 2.54
CA ASP A 45 4.04 40.84 3.51
C ASP A 45 2.55 41.13 3.22
N LYS A 46 2.01 42.20 3.81
CA LYS A 46 0.57 42.54 3.68
C LYS A 46 0.19 43.10 2.31
N THR A 47 1.15 43.61 1.53
CA THR A 47 0.91 44.31 0.25
C THR A 47 1.43 43.53 -0.95
N GLY A 48 2.27 42.52 -0.74
CA GLY A 48 2.70 41.59 -1.78
C GLY A 48 3.94 40.80 -1.38
N VAL A 49 4.93 40.77 -2.28
CA VAL A 49 6.20 40.07 -2.06
C VAL A 49 7.35 41.06 -2.16
N GLN A 50 8.08 41.24 -1.06
CA GLN A 50 9.36 41.95 -1.09
C GLN A 50 10.45 41.05 -1.66
N LEU A 51 11.28 41.62 -2.51
CA LEU A 51 12.38 40.94 -3.17
C LEU A 51 13.71 41.58 -2.80
N LEU A 52 14.72 40.73 -2.66
CA LEU A 52 16.12 41.11 -2.72
C LEU A 52 16.78 40.32 -3.85
N VAL A 53 17.32 41.02 -4.84
CA VAL A 53 18.08 40.43 -5.95
C VAL A 53 19.55 40.76 -5.77
N ASN A 54 20.36 39.72 -5.71
CA ASN A 54 21.80 39.84 -5.71
C ASN A 54 22.32 39.89 -7.15
N ASP A 55 23.06 40.96 -7.48
CA ASP A 55 23.69 41.20 -8.77
C ASP A 55 25.22 41.11 -8.65
N ASN A 56 25.84 40.39 -9.58
CA ASN A 56 27.28 40.22 -9.71
C ASN A 56 27.95 39.68 -8.43
N ASP A 57 27.54 38.50 -7.99
CA ASP A 57 28.14 37.76 -6.85
C ASP A 57 28.24 38.56 -5.53
N GLY A 58 27.20 39.34 -5.20
CA GLY A 58 27.11 40.07 -3.94
C GLY A 58 27.61 41.51 -4.01
N GLU A 59 28.19 41.94 -5.13
CA GLU A 59 28.71 43.31 -5.27
C GLU A 59 27.60 44.37 -5.16
N ARG A 60 26.38 44.05 -5.62
CA ARG A 60 25.22 44.94 -5.52
C ARG A 60 23.96 44.18 -5.14
N LEU A 61 23.19 44.79 -4.25
CA LEU A 61 21.88 44.31 -3.85
C LEU A 61 20.80 45.27 -4.36
N TYR A 62 19.79 44.71 -5.00
CA TYR A 62 18.62 45.44 -5.45
C TYR A 62 17.41 45.00 -4.65
N GLN A 63 16.67 45.95 -4.10
CA GLN A 63 15.41 45.69 -3.43
C GLN A 63 14.25 46.09 -4.33
N GLY A 64 13.19 45.30 -4.33
CA GLY A 64 11.95 45.60 -5.04
C GLY A 64 10.74 45.04 -4.31
N GLU A 65 9.56 45.43 -4.76
CA GLU A 65 8.29 44.89 -4.29
C GLU A 65 7.48 44.43 -5.49
N LEU A 66 6.90 43.23 -5.39
CA LEU A 66 5.88 42.75 -6.31
C LEU A 66 4.53 42.95 -5.65
N SER A 67 3.65 43.72 -6.28
CA SER A 67 2.22 43.78 -5.92
C SER A 67 1.49 42.51 -6.38
N TRP A 68 1.99 41.35 -5.95
CA TRP A 68 1.45 40.04 -6.23
C TRP A 68 1.24 39.30 -4.91
N THR A 69 0.03 38.80 -4.69
CA THR A 69 -0.30 37.94 -3.56
C THR A 69 -0.41 36.50 -4.07
N PRO A 70 0.57 35.62 -3.81
CA PRO A 70 0.48 34.22 -4.22
C PRO A 70 -0.74 33.58 -3.55
N GLN A 71 -1.50 32.79 -4.32
CA GLN A 71 -2.63 32.05 -3.77
C GLN A 71 -2.11 30.73 -3.19
N PRO A 72 -2.27 30.47 -1.88
CA PRO A 72 -1.92 29.17 -1.33
C PRO A 72 -2.77 28.09 -2.00
N VAL A 73 -2.13 27.02 -2.43
CA VAL A 73 -2.88 25.82 -2.87
C VAL A 73 -3.32 25.06 -1.62
N ALA A 74 -4.54 24.54 -1.66
CA ALA A 74 -5.06 23.72 -0.58
C ALA A 74 -4.17 22.48 -0.41
N ILE A 75 -3.58 22.33 0.77
CA ILE A 75 -2.86 21.12 1.14
C ILE A 75 -3.89 19.99 1.27
N ALA A 76 -3.66 18.87 0.59
CA ALA A 76 -4.51 17.70 0.74
C ALA A 76 -4.55 17.26 2.21
N ALA A 77 -5.73 16.95 2.73
CA ALA A 77 -5.84 16.39 4.07
C ALA A 77 -5.00 15.10 4.15
N PRO A 78 -4.22 14.90 5.24
CA PRO A 78 -3.47 13.67 5.40
C PRO A 78 -4.43 12.48 5.45
N LEU A 79 -4.05 11.38 4.80
CA LEU A 79 -4.82 10.15 4.91
C LEU A 79 -4.81 9.66 6.37
N PRO A 80 -5.95 9.19 6.90
CA PRO A 80 -5.98 8.63 8.24
C PRO A 80 -5.08 7.39 8.29
N SER A 81 -4.16 7.37 9.24
CA SER A 81 -3.33 6.19 9.52
C SER A 81 -3.99 5.35 10.62
N VAL A 82 -4.09 4.05 10.40
CA VAL A 82 -4.60 3.09 11.39
C VAL A 82 -3.47 2.16 11.83
N MET A 83 -3.35 1.94 13.13
CA MET A 83 -2.36 1.03 13.69
C MET A 83 -2.95 -0.38 13.82
N PRO A 84 -2.19 -1.45 13.51
CA PRO A 84 -2.64 -2.80 13.78
C PRO A 84 -2.75 -3.03 15.30
N LEU A 85 -3.77 -3.79 15.72
CA LEU A 85 -3.94 -4.17 17.13
C LEU A 85 -3.08 -5.39 17.50
N SER A 86 -2.78 -6.25 16.52
CA SER A 86 -1.99 -7.46 16.70
C SER A 86 -1.28 -7.82 15.40
N GLN A 87 -0.27 -8.68 15.51
CA GLN A 87 0.45 -9.28 14.38
C GLN A 87 0.68 -10.76 14.68
N SER A 88 0.74 -11.60 13.65
CA SER A 88 1.08 -13.00 13.82
C SER A 88 2.53 -13.18 14.25
N GLN A 89 2.82 -14.33 14.86
CA GLN A 89 4.18 -14.80 15.00
C GLN A 89 4.81 -14.97 13.60
N PRO A 90 6.10 -14.62 13.42
CA PRO A 90 6.78 -14.75 12.14
C PRO A 90 6.75 -16.19 11.62
N VAL A 91 6.66 -16.34 10.31
CA VAL A 91 6.82 -17.64 9.65
C VAL A 91 8.23 -18.18 9.84
N GLY A 92 8.39 -19.51 9.92
CA GLY A 92 9.68 -20.18 10.13
C GLY A 92 10.64 -20.18 8.92
N ARG A 93 10.39 -19.35 7.90
CA ARG A 93 11.22 -19.26 6.68
C ARG A 93 11.57 -17.81 6.37
N GLN A 94 12.82 -17.59 5.96
CA GLN A 94 13.34 -16.26 5.65
C GLN A 94 12.93 -15.78 4.26
N GLY A 95 13.03 -14.47 4.07
CA GLY A 95 12.72 -13.79 2.82
C GLY A 95 11.23 -13.83 2.50
N ASP A 96 10.93 -13.82 1.22
CA ASP A 96 9.56 -13.79 0.70
C ASP A 96 8.85 -15.13 0.96
N ALA A 97 8.15 -15.24 2.10
CA ALA A 97 7.61 -16.50 2.64
C ALA A 97 6.12 -16.40 3.01
N ALA A 98 5.73 -15.46 3.87
CA ALA A 98 4.31 -15.22 4.18
C ALA A 98 3.63 -14.51 2.98
N ASP A 99 2.51 -15.02 2.49
CA ASP A 99 1.89 -14.52 1.24
C ASP A 99 0.42 -14.10 1.43
N ASP A 100 -0.44 -15.01 1.88
CA ASP A 100 -1.90 -14.79 1.85
C ASP A 100 -2.62 -15.26 3.12
N PRO A 101 -3.48 -14.42 3.72
CA PRO A 101 -4.33 -14.81 4.84
C PRO A 101 -5.75 -15.20 4.42
N ALA A 102 -6.35 -16.13 5.14
CA ALA A 102 -7.80 -16.36 5.15
C ALA A 102 -8.32 -16.44 6.59
N ILE A 103 -9.49 -15.86 6.85
CA ILE A 103 -10.10 -15.87 8.18
C ILE A 103 -11.17 -16.96 8.23
N TRP A 104 -10.97 -17.95 9.09
CA TRP A 104 -12.02 -18.90 9.45
C TRP A 104 -12.71 -18.43 10.72
N VAL A 105 -14.01 -18.15 10.61
CA VAL A 105 -14.84 -17.78 11.75
C VAL A 105 -15.38 -19.05 12.42
N ASN A 106 -15.04 -19.25 13.68
CA ASN A 106 -15.58 -20.38 14.44
C ASN A 106 -17.09 -20.20 14.65
N PRO A 107 -17.93 -21.15 14.18
CA PRO A 107 -19.39 -20.98 14.20
C PRO A 107 -20.02 -21.15 15.59
N GLN A 108 -19.31 -21.68 16.58
CA GLN A 108 -19.81 -21.82 17.96
C GLN A 108 -19.28 -20.71 18.88
N ASN A 109 -18.05 -20.25 18.67
CA ASN A 109 -17.43 -19.21 19.49
C ASN A 109 -16.48 -18.35 18.65
N PRO A 110 -16.87 -17.14 18.22
CA PRO A 110 -16.05 -16.27 17.39
C PRO A 110 -14.66 -15.93 17.98
N ALA A 111 -14.49 -15.95 19.30
CA ALA A 111 -13.17 -15.75 19.93
C ALA A 111 -12.18 -16.89 19.65
N LEU A 112 -12.69 -18.07 19.27
CA LEU A 112 -11.91 -19.23 18.83
C LEU A 112 -11.74 -19.30 17.30
N SER A 113 -11.96 -18.19 16.59
CA SER A 113 -11.66 -18.09 15.16
C SER A 113 -10.15 -18.25 14.90
N ARG A 114 -9.82 -18.49 13.63
CA ARG A 114 -8.44 -18.73 13.18
C ARG A 114 -8.11 -17.84 11.99
N VAL A 115 -6.87 -17.37 11.96
CA VAL A 115 -6.25 -16.87 10.74
C VAL A 115 -5.47 -18.03 10.14
N LEU A 116 -5.80 -18.42 8.92
CA LEU A 116 -4.98 -19.30 8.10
C LEU A 116 -4.02 -18.41 7.31
N GLY A 117 -2.77 -18.82 7.18
CA GLY A 117 -1.77 -18.11 6.39
C GLY A 117 -0.94 -19.07 5.55
N THR A 118 -0.68 -18.73 4.30
CA THR A 118 0.27 -19.48 3.48
C THR A 118 1.70 -19.06 3.78
N ASN A 119 2.56 -20.06 3.99
CA ASN A 119 3.99 -19.92 3.88
C ASN A 119 4.39 -20.56 2.55
N LYS A 120 4.70 -19.74 1.54
CA LYS A 120 4.91 -20.21 0.16
C LYS A 120 6.15 -21.06 -0.07
N LYS A 121 6.93 -21.27 0.98
CA LYS A 121 8.11 -22.13 1.03
C LYS A 121 7.90 -23.41 1.84
N GLN A 122 6.73 -23.59 2.49
CA GLN A 122 6.56 -24.67 3.45
C GLN A 122 5.15 -25.26 3.52
N GLY A 123 4.09 -24.46 3.49
CA GLY A 123 2.73 -24.96 3.56
C GLY A 123 1.75 -24.00 4.22
N LEU A 124 0.80 -24.56 4.98
CA LEU A 124 -0.29 -23.82 5.62
C LEU A 124 -0.02 -23.68 7.13
N LEU A 125 -0.20 -22.47 7.64
CA LEU A 125 -0.10 -22.15 9.06
C LEU A 125 -1.48 -21.72 9.57
N THR A 126 -1.76 -22.00 10.85
CA THR A 126 -2.93 -21.43 11.53
C THR A 126 -2.52 -20.66 12.76
N TYR A 127 -3.21 -19.57 13.03
CA TYR A 127 -2.98 -18.67 14.14
C TYR A 127 -4.29 -18.42 14.89
N ASP A 128 -4.19 -18.16 16.20
CA ASP A 128 -5.29 -17.53 16.93
C ASP A 128 -5.38 -16.02 16.63
N LEU A 129 -6.42 -15.37 17.16
CA LEU A 129 -6.66 -13.93 16.94
C LEU A 129 -5.62 -13.02 17.64
N SER A 130 -4.82 -13.57 18.56
CA SER A 130 -3.67 -12.86 19.17
C SER A 130 -2.39 -12.99 18.34
N GLY A 131 -2.41 -13.79 17.27
CA GLY A 131 -1.28 -14.02 16.39
C GLY A 131 -0.39 -15.20 16.78
N LYS A 132 -0.73 -15.98 17.82
CA LYS A 132 0.04 -17.16 18.20
C LYS A 132 -0.19 -18.28 17.19
N GLN A 133 0.89 -18.89 16.70
CA GLN A 133 0.80 -20.06 15.81
C GLN A 133 0.22 -21.26 16.59
N LEU A 134 -0.78 -21.92 16.00
CA LEU A 134 -1.46 -23.08 16.56
C LEU A 134 -1.15 -24.37 15.81
N GLN A 135 -1.02 -24.31 14.49
CA GLN A 135 -0.69 -25.47 13.65
C GLN A 135 0.21 -25.06 12.50
N GLU A 136 0.97 -26.04 12.04
CA GLU A 136 1.78 -25.98 10.84
C GLU A 136 1.59 -27.27 10.05
N LEU A 137 1.20 -27.14 8.78
CA LEU A 137 0.99 -28.24 7.85
C LEU A 137 2.01 -28.10 6.71
N PRO A 138 3.13 -28.86 6.72
CA PRO A 138 4.21 -28.71 5.77
C PRO A 138 3.91 -29.42 4.44
N VAL A 139 2.94 -28.91 3.70
CA VAL A 139 2.33 -29.58 2.52
C VAL A 139 2.84 -29.07 1.17
N GLY A 140 3.96 -28.35 1.18
CA GLY A 140 4.65 -27.86 -0.01
C GLY A 140 4.45 -26.36 -0.25
N ARG A 141 4.82 -25.91 -1.46
CA ARG A 141 4.79 -24.49 -1.85
C ARG A 141 3.37 -24.02 -2.19
N LEU A 142 2.59 -23.74 -1.15
CA LEU A 142 1.28 -23.09 -1.31
C LEU A 142 1.42 -21.63 -1.78
N ASN A 143 0.42 -21.06 -2.46
CA ASN A 143 0.43 -19.63 -2.79
C ASN A 143 -0.67 -18.87 -2.05
N ASN A 144 -1.91 -18.96 -2.51
CA ASN A 144 -3.07 -18.31 -1.90
C ASN A 144 -3.96 -19.34 -1.20
N VAL A 145 -4.77 -18.91 -0.24
CA VAL A 145 -5.73 -19.75 0.48
C VAL A 145 -7.05 -19.02 0.64
N ASP A 146 -8.16 -19.73 0.48
CA ASP A 146 -9.50 -19.20 0.80
C ASP A 146 -10.32 -20.27 1.54
N VAL A 147 -11.34 -19.82 2.29
CA VAL A 147 -12.14 -20.65 3.20
C VAL A 147 -13.62 -20.50 2.91
N ARG A 148 -14.37 -21.61 2.83
CA ARG A 148 -15.85 -21.60 2.75
C ARG A 148 -16.48 -22.54 3.78
N PRO A 149 -17.53 -22.10 4.50
CA PRO A 149 -18.14 -22.92 5.53
C PRO A 149 -19.18 -23.90 4.99
N GLY A 150 -19.41 -24.96 5.76
CA GLY A 150 -20.52 -25.88 5.62
C GLY A 150 -20.45 -26.73 4.35
N PHE A 151 -19.26 -27.18 4.00
CA PHE A 151 -19.00 -28.15 2.94
C PHE A 151 -19.32 -29.57 3.42
N MET A 152 -19.91 -30.40 2.56
CA MET A 152 -20.22 -31.79 2.86
C MET A 152 -19.11 -32.70 2.35
N LEU A 153 -18.23 -33.16 3.26
CA LEU A 153 -17.21 -34.16 2.97
C LEU A 153 -17.76 -35.55 3.31
N GLY A 154 -18.32 -36.23 2.29
CA GLY A 154 -19.09 -37.44 2.50
C GLY A 154 -20.32 -37.16 3.38
N LYS A 155 -20.41 -37.83 4.54
CA LYS A 155 -21.50 -37.62 5.51
C LYS A 155 -21.20 -36.53 6.55
N HIS A 156 -20.00 -35.95 6.53
CA HIS A 156 -19.56 -34.99 7.55
C HIS A 156 -19.61 -33.55 7.02
N LYS A 157 -20.24 -32.66 7.78
CA LYS A 157 -20.22 -31.22 7.50
C LYS A 157 -18.98 -30.59 8.10
N VAL A 158 -18.09 -30.10 7.26
CA VAL A 158 -16.85 -29.41 7.63
C VAL A 158 -16.86 -27.99 7.09
N ASP A 159 -15.92 -27.16 7.53
CA ASP A 159 -15.57 -25.96 6.76
C ASP A 159 -14.34 -26.28 5.92
N LEU A 160 -14.27 -25.76 4.70
CA LEU A 160 -13.25 -26.13 3.71
C LEU A 160 -12.28 -24.97 3.54
N ALA A 161 -10.98 -25.22 3.64
CA ALA A 161 -9.96 -24.33 3.09
C ALA A 161 -9.38 -24.96 1.84
N VAL A 162 -9.06 -24.14 0.84
CA VAL A 162 -8.39 -24.58 -0.38
C VAL A 162 -7.23 -23.64 -0.66
N ALA A 163 -6.08 -24.21 -0.97
CA ALA A 163 -4.90 -23.46 -1.38
C ALA A 163 -4.36 -23.97 -2.72
N SER A 164 -3.80 -23.08 -3.52
CA SER A 164 -3.04 -23.46 -4.72
C SER A 164 -1.67 -24.00 -4.32
N ASN A 165 -1.26 -25.12 -4.91
CA ASN A 165 0.00 -25.80 -4.63
C ASN A 165 0.89 -25.84 -5.87
N ARG A 166 2.01 -25.12 -5.81
CA ARG A 166 2.94 -24.94 -6.93
C ARG A 166 3.91 -26.09 -7.13
N ASP A 167 4.02 -27.01 -6.17
CA ASP A 167 4.87 -28.19 -6.35
C ASP A 167 4.25 -29.21 -7.30
N ARG A 168 2.92 -29.27 -7.32
CA ARG A 168 2.16 -30.28 -8.08
C ARG A 168 1.15 -29.67 -9.05
N ASN A 169 1.12 -28.35 -9.18
CA ASN A 169 0.13 -27.61 -9.96
C ASN A 169 -1.31 -28.07 -9.66
N SER A 170 -1.64 -28.08 -8.38
CA SER A 170 -2.88 -28.65 -7.86
C SER A 170 -3.54 -27.72 -6.85
N LEU A 171 -4.80 -28.01 -6.52
CA LEU A 171 -5.49 -27.43 -5.38
C LEU A 171 -5.33 -28.39 -4.19
N SER A 172 -4.70 -27.96 -3.12
CA SER A 172 -4.67 -28.67 -1.84
C SER A 172 -5.93 -28.32 -1.04
N LEU A 173 -6.68 -29.33 -0.62
CA LEU A 173 -7.93 -29.18 0.13
C LEU A 173 -7.69 -29.52 1.59
N PHE A 174 -8.24 -28.71 2.48
CA PHE A 174 -8.17 -28.92 3.92
C PHE A 174 -9.56 -28.85 4.54
N SER A 175 -9.85 -29.79 5.44
CA SER A 175 -11.02 -29.73 6.31
C SER A 175 -10.67 -28.98 7.59
N ILE A 176 -11.58 -28.11 8.02
CA ILE A 176 -11.54 -27.43 9.32
C ILE A 176 -12.65 -28.02 10.18
N ASP A 177 -12.27 -28.61 11.31
CA ASP A 177 -13.23 -29.07 12.30
C ASP A 177 -13.96 -27.87 12.90
N ARG A 178 -15.29 -27.85 12.78
CA ARG A 178 -16.10 -26.68 13.13
C ARG A 178 -16.03 -26.33 14.62
N SER A 179 -15.82 -27.33 15.48
CA SER A 179 -15.80 -27.14 16.93
C SER A 179 -14.44 -26.66 17.45
N SER A 180 -13.36 -27.30 17.00
CA SER A 180 -12.01 -27.12 17.52
C SER A 180 -11.15 -26.16 16.69
N GLY A 181 -11.49 -25.97 15.41
CA GLY A 181 -10.66 -25.25 14.44
C GLY A 181 -9.42 -26.03 14.01
N VAL A 182 -9.32 -27.32 14.32
CA VAL A 182 -8.21 -28.17 13.84
C VAL A 182 -8.31 -28.34 12.33
N VAL A 183 -7.19 -28.14 11.65
CA VAL A 183 -7.11 -28.20 10.19
C VAL A 183 -6.42 -29.50 9.78
N ARG A 184 -6.98 -30.21 8.80
CA ARG A 184 -6.43 -31.47 8.28
C ARG A 184 -6.49 -31.49 6.76
N GLU A 185 -5.47 -32.04 6.12
CA GLU A 185 -5.52 -32.37 4.70
C GLU A 185 -6.74 -33.25 4.39
N ALA A 186 -7.49 -32.89 3.36
CA ALA A 186 -8.71 -33.56 2.93
C ALA A 186 -8.58 -34.16 1.51
N GLY A 187 -7.61 -33.70 0.73
CA GLY A 187 -7.34 -34.21 -0.60
C GLY A 187 -6.61 -33.21 -1.47
N GLU A 188 -6.43 -33.57 -2.73
CA GLU A 188 -5.77 -32.75 -3.73
C GLU A 188 -6.45 -32.92 -5.08
N ILE A 189 -6.62 -31.82 -5.81
CA ILE A 189 -7.21 -31.81 -7.15
C ILE A 189 -6.16 -31.29 -8.13
N PRO A 190 -5.65 -32.13 -9.06
CA PRO A 190 -4.70 -31.68 -10.07
C PRO A 190 -5.36 -30.65 -11.00
N THR A 191 -4.56 -29.69 -11.47
CA THR A 191 -4.99 -28.72 -12.48
C THR A 191 -4.15 -28.86 -13.74
N PRO A 192 -4.66 -28.46 -14.92
CA PRO A 192 -3.87 -28.44 -16.15
C PRO A 192 -2.95 -27.20 -16.24
N LEU A 193 -2.91 -26.34 -15.21
CA LEU A 193 -2.12 -25.11 -15.22
C LEU A 193 -0.63 -25.43 -15.09
N ALA A 194 0.21 -24.73 -15.87
CA ALA A 194 1.66 -24.91 -15.80
C ALA A 194 2.27 -24.22 -14.56
N GLU A 195 1.68 -23.12 -14.11
CA GLU A 195 2.11 -22.34 -12.94
C GLU A 195 0.86 -21.84 -12.19
N ILE A 196 0.27 -22.69 -11.35
CA ILE A 196 -0.85 -22.27 -10.52
C ILE A 196 -0.42 -21.15 -9.55
N TYR A 197 -1.28 -20.16 -9.31
CA TYR A 197 -0.95 -19.03 -8.44
C TYR A 197 -2.15 -18.58 -7.60
N GLY A 198 -2.85 -17.51 -8.00
CA GLY A 198 -4.04 -17.01 -7.29
C GLY A 198 -5.15 -18.05 -7.19
N VAL A 199 -5.84 -18.08 -6.04
CA VAL A 199 -7.07 -18.86 -5.86
C VAL A 199 -8.09 -18.06 -5.04
N CYS A 200 -9.36 -18.24 -5.36
CA CYS A 200 -10.50 -17.77 -4.59
C CYS A 200 -11.61 -18.81 -4.71
N LEU A 201 -12.34 -19.04 -3.62
CA LEU A 201 -13.47 -19.95 -3.61
C LEU A 201 -14.76 -19.20 -3.92
N PHE A 202 -15.68 -19.89 -4.58
CA PHE A 202 -17.04 -19.40 -4.77
C PHE A 202 -18.02 -20.44 -4.24
N LYS A 203 -19.05 -19.98 -3.52
CA LYS A 203 -20.17 -20.80 -3.07
C LYS A 203 -21.46 -20.19 -3.62
N PRO A 204 -22.14 -20.83 -4.59
CA PRO A 204 -23.41 -20.34 -5.08
C PRO A 204 -24.48 -20.42 -3.99
N ALA A 205 -25.56 -19.65 -4.13
CA ALA A 205 -26.65 -19.62 -3.16
C ALA A 205 -27.34 -20.99 -2.95
N SER A 206 -27.28 -21.87 -3.96
CA SER A 206 -27.80 -23.24 -3.90
C SER A 206 -27.03 -24.16 -2.94
N GLY A 207 -25.85 -23.75 -2.48
CA GLY A 207 -24.91 -24.63 -1.80
C GLY A 207 -23.79 -25.06 -2.74
#